data_AF-A0A841E547-F1
#
_entry.id   AF-A0A841E547-F1
#
_cell.length_a   1.000
_cell.length_b   1.000
_cell.length_c   1.000
_cell.angle_alpha   90.00
_cell.angle_beta   90.00
_cell.angle_gamma   90.00
#
_symmetry.space_group_name_H-M   'P 1'
#
loop_
_entity.id
_entity.type
_entity.pdbx_description
1 polymer ?
#
loop_
_entity_poly.entity_id
_entity_poly.type
_entity_poly.pdbx_seq_one_letter_code
_entity_poly.pdbx_strand_id
1 'polypeptide(L)' 'MNPTAPQRVAGLLKQAREHANLSQSALAAATAVPQPNISDYESGKRSPTVRTLLALLDACDVELELCPRGSDRAGAPG' A
#
# COMPACT_ATOMS: atom_id res chain seq x y z
N MET A 1 -0.88 21.09 5.54
CA MET A 1 -0.26 20.19 6.54
C MET A 1 0.42 19.06 5.79
N ASN A 2 1.62 18.66 6.20
CA ASN A 2 2.34 17.55 5.56
C ASN A 2 1.73 16.22 6.06
N PRO A 3 1.47 15.21 5.19
CA PRO A 3 0.90 13.95 5.63
C PRO A 3 1.83 13.23 6.60
N THR A 4 1.27 12.63 7.65
CA THR A 4 2.04 11.79 8.58
C THR A 4 2.50 10.50 7.90
N ALA A 5 3.43 9.76 8.51
CA ALA A 5 3.91 8.50 7.96
C ALA A 5 2.78 7.48 7.68
N PRO A 6 1.81 7.24 8.60
CA PRO A 6 0.66 6.39 8.31
C PRO A 6 -0.17 6.83 7.10
N GLN A 7 -0.44 8.14 6.94
CA GLN A 7 -1.21 8.63 5.78
C GLN A 7 -0.46 8.46 4.46
N ARG A 8 0.88 8.54 4.47
CA ARG A 8 1.69 8.23 3.28
C ARG A 8 1.60 6.77 2.90
N VAL A 9 1.69 5.84 3.86
CA VAL A 9 1.54 4.40 3.60
C VAL A 9 0.15 4.09 3.04
N ALA A 10 -0.90 4.69 3.61
CA ALA A 10 -2.27 4.52 3.11
C ALA A 10 -2.41 4.95 1.64
N GLY A 11 -1.83 6.11 1.28
CA GLY A 11 -1.81 6.61 -0.09
C GLY A 11 -1.05 5.70 -1.04
N LEU A 12 0.15 5.24 -0.65
CA LEU A 12 0.97 4.32 -1.45
C LEU A 12 0.27 2.98 -1.70
N LEU A 13 -0.40 2.42 -0.66
CA LEU A 13 -1.17 1.19 -0.80
C LEU A 13 -2.31 1.36 -1.80
N LYS A 14 -3.07 2.46 -1.70
CA LYS A 14 -4.14 2.77 -2.64
C LYS A 14 -3.61 2.89 -4.08
N GLN A 15 -2.47 3.57 -4.26
CA GLN A 15 -1.82 3.73 -5.57
C GLN A 15 -1.37 2.39 -6.15
N ALA A 16 -0.74 1.53 -5.35
CA ALA A 16 -0.34 0.19 -5.78
C ALA A 16 -1.55 -0.63 -6.28
N ARG A 17 -2.66 -0.62 -5.51
CA ARG A 17 -3.90 -1.29 -5.93
C ARG A 17 -4.46 -0.74 -7.24
N GLU A 18 -4.49 0.58 -7.38
CA GLU A 18 -5.04 1.24 -8.56
C GLU A 18 -4.17 1.00 -9.81
N HIS A 19 -2.84 0.99 -9.68
CA HIS A 19 -1.93 0.61 -10.77
C HIS A 19 -2.08 -0.86 -11.19
N ALA A 20 -2.39 -1.74 -10.24
CA ALA A 20 -2.75 -3.13 -10.53
C ALA A 20 -4.15 -3.29 -11.14
N ASN A 21 -4.90 -2.21 -11.38
CA ASN A 21 -6.29 -2.20 -11.88
C ASN A 21 -7.27 -3.01 -11.01
N LEU A 22 -7.01 -3.11 -9.71
CA LEU A 22 -7.86 -3.85 -8.77
C LEU A 22 -8.84 -2.90 -8.08
N SER A 23 -10.09 -3.32 -7.93
CA SER A 23 -10.99 -2.71 -6.93
C SER A 23 -10.60 -3.18 -5.53
N GLN A 24 -11.09 -2.50 -4.48
CA GLN A 24 -10.87 -2.97 -3.10
C GLN A 24 -11.48 -4.37 -2.85
N SER A 25 -12.59 -4.70 -3.53
CA SER A 25 -13.21 -6.04 -3.45
C SER A 25 -12.40 -7.10 -4.20
N ALA A 26 -11.79 -6.75 -5.33
CA ALA A 26 -10.89 -7.65 -6.06
C ALA A 26 -9.61 -7.93 -5.25
N LEU A 27 -9.02 -6.90 -4.63
CA LEU A 27 -7.87 -7.07 -3.74
C LEU A 27 -8.22 -7.90 -2.50
N ALA A 28 -9.41 -7.71 -1.93
CA ALA A 28 -9.91 -8.53 -0.82
C ALA A 28 -10.00 -10.01 -1.19
N ALA A 29 -10.53 -10.31 -2.39
CA ALA A 29 -10.62 -11.68 -2.90
C ALA A 29 -9.24 -12.31 -3.12
N ALA A 30 -8.25 -11.53 -3.55
CA ALA A 30 -6.88 -12.01 -3.78
C ALA A 30 -6.09 -12.27 -2.49
N THR A 31 -6.40 -11.58 -1.38
CA THR A 31 -5.53 -11.54 -0.18
C THR A 31 -6.16 -12.11 1.08
N ALA A 32 -7.43 -12.55 0.99
CA ALA A 32 -8.27 -12.93 2.13
C ALA A 32 -8.42 -11.83 3.21
N VAL A 33 -8.07 -10.58 2.88
CA VAL A 33 -8.29 -9.42 3.76
C VAL A 33 -9.69 -8.87 3.47
N PRO A 34 -10.57 -8.70 4.47
CA PRO A 34 -11.89 -8.14 4.25
C PRO A 34 -11.83 -6.75 3.60
N GLN A 35 -12.65 -6.51 2.57
CA GLN A 35 -12.71 -5.23 1.87
C GLN A 35 -12.89 -4.01 2.81
N PRO A 36 -13.71 -4.06 3.89
CA PRO A 36 -13.81 -2.96 4.84
C PRO A 36 -12.47 -2.63 5.53
N ASN A 37 -11.63 -3.64 5.80
CA ASN A 37 -10.30 -3.41 6.35
C ASN A 37 -9.40 -2.71 5.33
N ILE A 38 -9.46 -3.10 4.05
CA ILE A 38 -8.71 -2.44 2.97
C ILE A 38 -9.13 -0.97 2.88
N SER A 39 -10.42 -0.67 2.92
CA SER A 39 -10.92 0.71 2.95
C SER A 39 -10.41 1.50 4.17
N ASP A 40 -10.41 0.90 5.35
CA ASP A 40 -9.86 1.52 6.56
C ASP A 40 -8.34 1.75 6.48
N TYR A 41 -7.60 0.88 5.78
CA TYR A 41 -6.17 1.02 5.52
C TYR A 41 -5.87 2.14 4.51
N GLU A 42 -6.55 2.15 3.36
CA GLU A 42 -6.34 3.15 2.30
C GLU A 42 -6.78 4.56 2.69
N SER A 43 -7.72 4.68 3.64
CA SER A 43 -8.11 5.97 4.22
C SER A 43 -7.20 6.41 5.38
N GLY A 44 -6.31 5.55 5.85
CA GLY A 44 -5.45 5.81 7.01
C GLY A 44 -6.19 5.79 8.36
N LYS A 45 -7.46 5.38 8.39
CA LYS A 45 -8.25 5.21 9.62
C LYS A 45 -7.68 4.12 10.52
N ARG A 46 -7.08 3.09 9.92
CA ARG A 46 -6.36 2.01 10.61
C ARG A 46 -5.06 1.72 9.88
N SER A 47 -4.02 1.31 10.62
CA SER A 47 -2.79 0.80 10.00
C SER A 47 -2.85 -0.73 9.85
N PRO A 48 -2.46 -1.29 8.69
CA PRO A 48 -2.27 -2.72 8.57
C PRO A 48 -1.05 -3.17 9.39
N THR A 49 -1.02 -4.46 9.77
CA THR A 49 0.24 -5.05 10.23
C THR A 49 1.23 -5.14 9.06
N VAL A 50 2.53 -5.24 9.33
CA VAL A 50 3.53 -5.44 8.25
C VAL A 50 3.19 -6.67 7.42
N ARG A 51 2.80 -7.79 8.05
CA ARG A 51 2.37 -9.00 7.35
C ARG A 51 1.19 -8.75 6.41
N THR A 52 0.18 -8.02 6.88
CA THR A 52 -0.99 -7.67 6.05
C THR A 52 -0.60 -6.74 4.91
N LEU A 53 0.26 -5.76 5.17
CA LEU A 53 0.74 -4.84 4.14
C LEU A 53 1.48 -5.60 3.03
N LEU A 54 2.41 -6.49 3.39
CA LEU A 54 3.14 -7.30 2.41
C LEU A 54 2.22 -8.17 1.55
N ALA A 55 1.21 -8.82 2.15
CA ALA A 55 0.24 -9.61 1.39
C ALA A 55 -0.58 -8.77 0.40
N LEU A 56 -0.96 -7.55 0.79
CA LEU A 56 -1.68 -6.63 -0.10
C LEU A 56 -0.79 -6.15 -1.25
N LEU A 57 0.48 -5.84 -0.97
CA LEU A 57 1.45 -5.39 -1.98
C LEU A 57 1.81 -6.50 -2.97
N ASP A 58 1.99 -7.74 -2.50
CA ASP A 58 2.23 -8.92 -3.33
C ASP A 58 1.07 -9.14 -4.33
N ALA A 59 -0.17 -9.05 -3.88
CA ALA A 59 -1.34 -9.13 -4.77
C ALA A 59 -1.48 -7.95 -5.75
N CYS A 60 -0.74 -6.85 -5.51
CA CYS A 60 -0.66 -5.71 -6.42
C CYS A 60 0.59 -5.74 -7.31
N ASP A 61 1.41 -6.80 -7.25
CA ASP A 61 2.70 -6.91 -7.96
C ASP A 61 3.68 -5.77 -7.58
N VAL A 62 3.75 -5.44 -6.29
CA VAL A 62 4.62 -4.39 -5.73
C VAL A 62 5.43 -4.93 -4.55
N GLU A 63 6.70 -4.53 -4.47
CA GLU A 63 7.61 -4.86 -3.35
C GLU A 63 7.80 -3.68 -2.39
N LEU A 64 8.06 -3.96 -1.11
CA LEU A 64 8.40 -2.97 -0.09
C LEU A 64 9.92 -2.88 0.09
N GLU A 65 10.51 -1.74 -0.26
CA GLU A 65 11.93 -1.45 -0.05
C GLU A 65 12.17 -0.49 1.13
N LEU A 66 13.28 -0.66 1.84
CA LEU A 66 13.74 0.24 2.90
C LEU A 66 14.95 1.04 2.43
N CYS A 67 14.78 2.36 2.32
CA CYS A 67 15.84 3.27 1.84
C CYS A 67 16.21 4.31 2.91
N PRO A 68 17.45 4.84 2.93
CA PRO A 68 17.79 5.98 3.75
C PRO A 68 16.92 7.20 3.41
N ARG A 69 16.55 8.00 4.42
CA ARG A 69 15.74 9.20 4.20
C ARG A 69 16.53 10.21 3.38
N GLY A 70 15.93 10.70 2.28
CA GLY A 70 16.56 11.69 1.39
C GLY A 70 17.28 11.10 0.18
N SER A 71 17.32 9.76 0.04
CA SER A 71 17.91 9.07 -1.13
C SER A 71 17.04 9.10 -2.40
N ASP A 72 15.78 9.52 -2.28
CA ASP A 72 14.75 9.47 -3.34
C ASP A 72 14.86 10.60 -4.40
N ARG A 73 16.09 10.96 -4.82
CA ARG A 73 16.30 11.85 -5.99
C ARG A 73 16.88 11.14 -7.21
N ALA A 74 17.25 9.88 -7.10
CA ALA A 74 17.84 9.12 -8.20
C ALA A 74 16.88 7.99 -8.59
N GLY A 75 15.82 8.34 -9.32
CA GLY A 75 15.15 7.36 -10.15
C GLY A 75 16.14 6.82 -11.18
N ALA A 76 16.36 5.52 -11.18
CA ALA A 76 16.82 4.79 -12.34
C ALA A 76 16.08 3.44 -12.34
N PRO A 77 15.34 3.10 -13.40
CA PRO A 77 14.75 1.78 -13.52
C PRO A 77 15.86 0.75 -13.81
N GLY A 78 15.76 -0.40 -13.16
CA GLY A 78 16.32 -1.68 -13.63
C GLY A 78 15.21 -2.51 -14.26
#